data_AF-A0AA43BD61-F1
#
_entry.id   AF-A0AA43BD61-F1
#
_cell.length_a   1.000
_cell.length_b   1.000
_cell.length_c   1.000
_cell.angle_alpha   90.00
_cell.angle_beta   90.00
_cell.angle_gamma   90.00
#
_symmetry.space_group_name_H-M   'P 1'
#
loop_
_entity.id
_entity.type
_entity.pdbx_description
1 polymer ?
#
loop_
_entity_poly.entity_id
_entity_poly.type
_entity_poly.pdbx_seq_one_letter_code
_entity_poly.pdbx_strand_id
1 'polypeptide(L)'
;MGWGRTTKVKAGDACTQKQADAWLIEEYDAFETAVLKLLGKAKTTANQLGALVSFAYNLGIGALAKSTLLTKHLVGDYAGAAREFAKWKFGGGRVLPGLIKRRAAEAALYLS
;
A
#
# COMPACT_ATOMS: atom_id res chain seq x y z
N MET A 1 10.85 -10.98 12.75
CA MET A 1 9.77 -10.80 11.74
C MET A 1 9.00 -9.55 12.10
N GLY A 2 8.38 -8.85 11.16
CA GLY A 2 7.84 -7.51 11.37
C GLY A 2 8.14 -6.67 10.14
N TRP A 3 7.13 -5.98 9.67
CA TRP A 3 7.09 -5.30 8.39
C TRP A 3 8.31 -4.40 8.15
N GLY A 4 9.27 -4.88 7.36
CA GLY A 4 10.21 -4.02 6.62
C GLY A 4 11.31 -3.27 7.39
N ARG A 5 11.58 -3.53 8.69
CA ARG A 5 12.68 -2.85 9.41
C ARG A 5 13.92 -3.74 9.59
N THR A 6 15.03 -3.36 8.93
CA THR A 6 16.37 -3.96 9.07
C THR A 6 17.26 -3.14 10.01
N THR A 7 16.83 -2.93 11.25
CA THR A 7 17.73 -2.50 12.33
C THR A 7 17.50 -3.40 13.54
N LYS A 8 18.36 -4.42 13.63
CA LYS A 8 18.51 -5.40 14.73
C LYS A 8 17.32 -6.32 14.99
N VAL A 9 17.01 -7.20 14.04
CA VAL A 9 16.14 -8.36 14.32
C VAL A 9 16.94 -9.64 14.09
N LYS A 10 17.10 -10.46 15.14
CA LYS A 10 17.78 -11.78 15.08
C LYS A 10 16.82 -12.82 14.50
N ALA A 11 17.37 -13.81 13.80
CA ALA A 11 16.61 -14.93 13.25
C ALA A 11 15.96 -15.75 14.38
N GLY A 12 14.62 -15.69 14.50
CA GLY A 12 13.87 -16.43 15.52
C GLY A 12 12.61 -15.73 16.04
N ASP A 13 12.50 -14.40 15.93
CA ASP A 13 11.36 -13.69 16.51
C ASP A 13 10.12 -13.70 15.60
N ALA A 14 9.12 -14.47 16.02
CA ALA A 14 7.74 -14.42 15.54
C ALA A 14 7.07 -13.15 16.11
N CYS A 15 7.09 -12.06 15.33
CA CYS A 15 6.32 -10.86 15.68
C CYS A 15 4.83 -11.18 15.51
N THR A 16 4.11 -11.06 16.62
CA THR A 16 2.67 -11.28 16.67
C THR A 16 1.94 -10.11 16.01
N GLN A 17 0.78 -10.39 15.39
CA GLN A 17 -0.04 -9.43 14.63
C GLN A 17 -0.26 -8.10 15.39
N LYS A 18 -0.50 -8.18 16.71
CA LYS A 18 -0.72 -7.03 17.60
C LYS A 18 0.50 -6.12 17.80
N GLN A 19 1.72 -6.63 17.73
CA GLN A 19 2.94 -5.81 17.83
C GLN A 19 3.24 -5.10 16.50
N ALA A 20 2.85 -5.71 15.38
CA ALA A 20 2.86 -5.05 14.08
C ALA A 20 1.83 -3.89 14.02
N ASP A 21 0.64 -4.07 14.61
CA ASP A 21 -0.42 -3.04 14.63
C ASP A 21 -0.07 -1.78 15.46
N ALA A 22 0.77 -1.90 16.48
CA ALA A 22 1.23 -0.75 17.28
C ALA A 22 2.30 0.08 16.55
N TRP A 23 3.23 -0.57 15.84
CA TRP A 23 4.20 0.10 14.97
C TRP A 23 3.57 0.62 13.66
N LEU A 24 2.46 0.00 13.23
CA LEU A 24 1.67 0.40 12.08
C LEU A 24 1.20 1.85 12.20
N ILE A 25 0.81 2.31 13.39
CA ILE A 25 0.22 3.65 13.60
C ILE A 25 1.27 4.77 13.44
N GLU A 26 2.46 4.63 14.05
CA GLU A 26 3.53 5.63 13.90
C GLU A 26 4.12 5.65 12.47
N GLU A 27 4.21 4.50 11.80
CA GLU A 27 4.66 4.46 10.42
C GLU A 27 3.58 4.94 9.44
N TYR A 28 2.29 4.83 9.79
CA TYR A 28 1.16 5.25 8.96
C TYR A 28 1.24 6.74 8.62
N ASP A 29 1.51 7.61 9.58
CA ASP A 29 1.60 9.07 9.36
C ASP A 29 2.71 9.44 8.37
N ALA A 30 3.84 8.73 8.42
CA ALA A 30 4.94 8.92 7.50
C ALA A 30 4.56 8.47 6.08
N PHE A 31 3.88 7.33 5.95
CA PHE A 31 3.38 6.86 4.65
C PHE A 31 2.28 7.75 4.12
N GLU A 32 1.33 8.19 4.94
CA GLU A 32 0.27 9.12 4.56
C GLU A 32 0.86 10.42 4.04
N THR A 33 1.79 11.02 4.79
CA THR A 33 2.51 12.22 4.34
C THR A 33 3.23 12.00 3.01
N ALA A 34 3.86 10.83 2.82
CA ALA A 34 4.57 10.53 1.58
C ALA A 34 3.62 10.30 0.40
N VAL A 35 2.47 9.66 0.62
CA VAL A 35 1.42 9.45 -0.38
C VAL A 35 0.78 10.79 -0.75
N LEU A 36 0.46 11.65 0.22
CA LEU A 36 -0.05 12.99 -0.02
C LEU A 36 0.91 13.83 -0.88
N LYS A 37 2.22 13.72 -0.63
CA LYS A 37 3.24 14.36 -1.49
C LYS A 37 3.20 13.85 -2.93
N LEU A 38 3.00 12.56 -3.14
CA LEU A 38 2.87 11.98 -4.48
C LEU A 38 1.57 12.40 -5.18
N LEU A 39 0.48 12.54 -4.42
CA LEU A 39 -0.83 12.97 -4.92
C LEU A 39 -0.86 14.45 -5.30
N GLY A 40 -0.10 15.29 -4.59
CA GLY A 40 -0.04 16.72 -4.84
C GLY A 40 -1.42 17.38 -4.73
N LYS A 41 -1.91 17.96 -5.83
CA LYS A 41 -3.22 18.64 -5.90
C LYS A 41 -4.33 17.75 -6.49
N ALA A 42 -4.07 16.47 -6.71
CA ALA A 42 -5.08 15.55 -7.25
C ALA A 42 -6.26 15.42 -6.28
N LYS A 43 -7.48 15.44 -6.82
CA LYS A 43 -8.70 15.26 -6.02
C LYS A 43 -8.72 13.83 -5.51
N THR A 44 -8.58 13.67 -4.20
CA THR A 44 -8.49 12.36 -3.54
C THR A 44 -9.52 12.29 -2.42
N THR A 45 -10.32 11.23 -2.38
CA THR A 45 -11.22 10.98 -1.23
C THR A 45 -10.45 10.31 -0.08
N ALA A 46 -11.00 10.34 1.13
CA ALA A 46 -10.39 9.66 2.28
C ALA A 46 -10.21 8.15 2.03
N ASN A 47 -11.17 7.51 1.36
CA ASN A 47 -11.11 6.10 1.01
C ASN A 47 -10.02 5.80 -0.01
N GLN A 48 -9.87 6.66 -1.03
CA GLN A 48 -8.79 6.54 -2.01
C GLN A 48 -7.43 6.72 -1.34
N LEU A 49 -7.28 7.72 -0.48
CA LEU A 49 -6.05 7.94 0.28
C LEU A 49 -5.71 6.71 1.13
N GLY A 50 -6.66 6.19 1.91
CA GLY A 50 -6.46 5.01 2.75
C GLY A 50 -6.04 3.77 1.95
N ALA A 51 -6.64 3.55 0.77
CA ALA A 51 -6.23 2.46 -0.11
C ALA A 51 -4.81 2.64 -0.68
N LEU A 52 -4.43 3.86 -1.05
CA LEU A 52 -3.09 4.18 -1.55
C LEU A 52 -2.02 4.07 -0.45
N VAL A 53 -2.33 4.48 0.77
CA VAL A 53 -1.46 4.32 1.94
C VAL A 53 -1.29 2.84 2.27
N SER A 54 -2.36 2.05 2.30
CA SER A 54 -2.29 0.60 2.50
C SER A 54 -1.45 -0.11 1.41
N PHE A 55 -1.57 0.35 0.16
CA PHE A 55 -0.75 -0.10 -0.95
C PHE A 55 0.73 0.22 -0.73
N ALA A 56 1.04 1.48 -0.42
CA ALA A 56 2.41 1.97 -0.20
C ALA A 56 3.07 1.31 1.02
N TYR A 57 2.30 1.00 2.05
CA TYR A 57 2.79 0.29 3.23
C TYR A 57 3.22 -1.15 2.89
N ASN A 58 2.50 -1.82 1.98
CA ASN A 58 2.82 -3.20 1.60
C ASN A 58 3.93 -3.35 0.56
N LEU A 59 4.02 -2.41 -0.39
CA LEU A 59 4.95 -2.50 -1.53
C LEU A 59 6.07 -1.44 -1.49
N GLY A 60 5.98 -0.50 -0.55
CA GLY A 60 6.86 0.65 -0.45
C GLY A 60 6.37 1.84 -1.28
N ILE A 61 6.74 3.04 -0.81
CA ILE A 61 6.34 4.29 -1.49
C ILE A 61 6.93 4.42 -2.90
N GLY A 62 8.13 3.87 -3.13
CA GLY A 62 8.78 3.88 -4.43
C GLY A 62 8.03 3.04 -5.48
N ALA A 63 7.38 1.95 -5.05
CA ALA A 63 6.53 1.15 -5.93
C ALA A 63 5.27 1.93 -6.33
N LEU A 64 4.65 2.64 -5.38
CA LEU A 64 3.51 3.52 -5.68
C LEU A 64 3.92 4.65 -6.63
N ALA A 65 5.03 5.33 -6.36
CA ALA A 65 5.52 6.46 -7.17
C ALA A 65 5.76 6.10 -8.65
N LYS A 66 6.19 4.87 -8.93
CA LYS A 66 6.45 4.36 -10.28
C LYS A 66 5.26 3.59 -10.88
N SER A 67 4.16 3.47 -10.16
CA SER A 67 3.03 2.66 -10.59
C SER A 67 2.14 3.38 -11.60
N THR A 68 1.64 2.62 -12.58
CA THR A 68 0.54 3.07 -13.46
C THR A 68 -0.72 3.42 -12.66
N LEU A 69 -0.88 2.84 -11.47
CA LEU A 69 -1.94 3.13 -10.52
C LEU A 69 -1.93 4.61 -10.09
N LEU A 70 -0.77 5.13 -9.65
CA LEU A 70 -0.63 6.55 -9.32
C LEU A 70 -0.82 7.43 -10.56
N THR A 71 -0.22 7.07 -11.70
CA THR A 71 -0.39 7.83 -12.95
C THR A 71 -1.87 7.98 -13.32
N LYS A 72 -2.64 6.90 -13.24
CA LYS A 72 -4.08 6.91 -13.52
C LYS A 72 -4.88 7.72 -12.51
N HIS A 73 -4.55 7.61 -11.23
CA HIS A 73 -5.17 8.43 -10.19
C HIS A 73 -4.95 9.93 -10.48
N LEU A 74 -3.71 10.34 -10.78
CA LEU A 74 -3.36 11.73 -11.00
C LEU A 74 -4.06 12.36 -12.21
N VAL A 75 -4.36 11.58 -13.26
CA VAL A 75 -5.14 12.04 -14.42
C VAL A 75 -6.65 11.91 -14.23
N GLY A 76 -7.11 11.47 -13.05
CA GLY A 76 -8.54 11.32 -12.73
C GLY A 76 -9.19 10.04 -13.24
N ASP A 77 -8.42 9.08 -13.79
CA ASP A 77 -8.92 7.77 -14.19
C ASP A 77 -9.01 6.84 -12.95
N TYR A 78 -9.94 7.13 -12.05
CA TYR A 78 -10.10 6.38 -10.80
C TYR A 78 -10.52 4.93 -11.04
N ALA A 79 -11.41 4.68 -12.01
CA ALA A 79 -11.83 3.33 -12.37
C ALA A 79 -10.65 2.52 -12.93
N GLY A 80 -9.81 3.14 -13.76
CA GLY A 80 -8.59 2.52 -14.24
C GLY A 80 -7.57 2.30 -13.14
N ALA A 81 -7.38 3.25 -12.23
CA ALA A 81 -6.49 3.10 -11.08
C ALA A 81 -6.91 1.93 -10.18
N ALA A 82 -8.21 1.77 -9.91
CA ALA A 82 -8.74 0.64 -9.14
C ALA A 82 -8.40 -0.73 -9.77
N ARG A 83 -8.43 -0.83 -11.11
CA ARG A 83 -8.03 -2.06 -11.82
C ARG A 83 -6.54 -2.36 -11.73
N GLU A 84 -5.69 -1.35 -11.55
CA GLU A 84 -4.24 -1.54 -11.45
C GLU A 84 -3.83 -2.29 -10.17
N PHE A 85 -4.61 -2.20 -9.08
CA PHE A 85 -4.33 -2.95 -7.84
C PHE A 85 -4.17 -4.45 -8.10
N ALA A 86 -5.01 -5.04 -8.95
CA ALA A 86 -5.00 -6.48 -9.25
C ALA A 86 -3.71 -6.96 -9.95
N LYS A 87 -2.92 -6.06 -10.54
CA LYS A 87 -1.64 -6.41 -11.17
C LYS A 87 -0.54 -6.69 -10.13
N TRP A 88 -0.67 -6.14 -8.93
CA TRP A 88 0.30 -6.26 -7.84
C TRP A 88 0.06 -7.51 -6.98
N LYS A 89 0.07 -8.67 -7.63
CA LYS A 89 -0.19 -9.99 -7.02
C LYS A 89 1.04 -10.89 -6.91
N PHE A 90 2.18 -10.43 -7.43
CA PHE A 90 3.40 -11.22 -7.50
C PHE A 90 4.37 -10.89 -6.36
N GLY A 91 4.96 -11.92 -5.74
CA GLY A 91 6.05 -11.81 -4.79
C GLY A 91 7.02 -12.96 -4.99
N GLY A 92 8.33 -12.69 -5.02
CA GLY A 92 9.35 -13.72 -5.28
C GLY A 92 9.17 -14.45 -6.63
N GLY A 93 8.66 -13.75 -7.65
CA GLY A 93 8.40 -14.33 -8.99
C GLY A 93 7.17 -15.23 -9.08
N ARG A 94 6.36 -15.35 -8.03
CA ARG A 94 5.14 -16.18 -8.01
C ARG A 94 3.92 -15.36 -7.62
N VAL A 95 2.75 -15.79 -8.08
CA VAL A 95 1.47 -15.22 -7.62
C VAL A 95 1.23 -15.65 -6.18
N LEU A 96 0.95 -14.69 -5.30
CA LEU A 96 0.64 -14.96 -3.90
C LEU A 96 -0.86 -14.78 -3.65
N PRO A 97 -1.61 -15.84 -3.26
CA PRO A 97 -3.03 -15.75 -2.99
C PRO A 97 -3.41 -14.69 -1.94
N GLY A 98 -2.55 -14.48 -0.94
CA GLY A 98 -2.73 -13.43 0.06
C GLY A 98 -2.70 -12.02 -0.54
N LEU A 99 -1.83 -11.79 -1.54
CA LEU A 99 -1.78 -10.50 -2.23
C LEU A 99 -3.04 -10.28 -3.07
N ILE A 100 -3.57 -11.29 -3.74
CA ILE A 100 -4.82 -11.17 -4.50
C ILE A 100 -5.96 -10.67 -3.60
N LYS A 101 -6.17 -11.33 -2.45
CA LYS A 101 -7.21 -10.93 -1.49
C LYS A 101 -7.00 -9.51 -0.98
N ARG A 102 -5.76 -9.15 -0.65
CA ARG A 102 -5.42 -7.80 -0.18
C ARG A 102 -5.67 -6.74 -1.25
N ARG A 103 -5.23 -6.95 -2.49
CA ARG A 103 -5.44 -6.01 -3.60
C ARG A 103 -6.93 -5.82 -3.92
N ALA A 104 -7.73 -6.87 -3.80
CA ALA A 104 -9.19 -6.77 -3.97
C ALA A 104 -9.82 -5.89 -2.87
N ALA A 105 -9.41 -6.05 -1.61
CA ALA A 105 -9.90 -5.21 -0.52
C ALA A 105 -9.47 -3.74 -0.66
N GLU A 106 -8.23 -3.47 -1.06
CA GLU A 106 -7.75 -2.11 -1.31
C GLU A 106 -8.49 -1.47 -2.50
N ALA A 107 -8.74 -2.21 -3.58
CA ALA A 107 -9.52 -1.71 -4.72
C ALA A 107 -10.99 -1.44 -4.35
N ALA A 108 -11.59 -2.29 -3.50
CA ALA A 108 -12.94 -2.08 -3.00
C ALA A 108 -13.03 -0.83 -2.12
N LEU A 109 -12.06 -0.64 -1.21
CA LEU A 109 -11.96 0.58 -0.40
C LEU A 109 -11.79 1.80 -1.31
N TYR A 110 -10.90 1.73 -2.30
CA TYR A 110 -10.63 2.84 -3.22
C TYR A 110 -11.86 3.30 -4.03
N LEU A 111 -12.80 2.39 -4.30
CA LEU A 111 -14.05 2.66 -5.04
C LEU A 111 -15.25 2.99 -4.14
N SER A 112 -15.07 2.96 -2.81
CA SER A 112 -16.12 3.27 -1.82
C SER A 112 -16.38 4.75 -1.65
#